data_AF-A0A2E8DZ26-F1
#
_entry.id   AF-A0A2E8DZ26-F1
#
_cell.length_a   1.000
_cell.length_b   1.000
_cell.length_c   1.000
_cell.angle_alpha   90.00
_cell.angle_beta   90.00
_cell.angle_gamma   90.00
#
_symmetry.space_group_name_H-M   'P 1'
#
loop_
_entity.id
_entity.type
_entity.pdbx_description
1 polymer ?
#
loop_
_entity_poly.entity_id
_entity_poly.type
_entity_poly.pdbx_seq_one_letter_code
_entity_poly.pdbx_strand_id
1 'polypeptide(L)'
;MPYIAKEKRLMLEHALATLAASVIVEDPKNQAGVLNYCISALFNEVLKTNGISYRNINELIGVLECAKLELYRRVASPYEDEKIQSNGDVFNE
;
A
#
# COMPACT_ATOMS: atom_id res chain seq x y z
N MET A 1 -5.64 8.25 0.42
CA MET A 1 -5.13 9.59 0.78
C MET A 1 -6.23 10.66 0.77
N PRO A 2 -6.59 11.21 1.95
CA PRO A 2 -7.73 12.15 2.10
C PRO A 2 -7.54 13.49 1.40
N TYR A 3 -6.30 13.89 1.11
CA TYR A 3 -5.94 15.15 0.46
C TYR A 3 -5.94 15.09 -1.08
N ILE A 4 -6.18 13.92 -1.68
CA ILE A 4 -6.33 13.78 -3.14
C ILE A 4 -7.81 13.94 -3.49
N ALA A 5 -8.11 14.95 -4.33
CA ALA A 5 -9.44 15.20 -4.86
C ALA A 5 -10.09 13.92 -5.41
N LYS A 6 -11.39 13.74 -5.18
CA LYS A 6 -12.09 12.50 -5.53
C LYS A 6 -12.04 12.25 -7.04
N GLU A 7 -12.17 13.28 -7.84
CA GLU A 7 -12.11 13.27 -9.30
C GLU A 7 -10.77 12.72 -9.79
N LYS A 8 -9.67 13.14 -9.16
CA LYS A 8 -8.33 12.62 -9.47
C LYS A 8 -8.19 11.13 -9.14
N ARG A 9 -8.82 10.66 -8.06
CA ARG A 9 -8.83 9.23 -7.71
C ARG A 9 -9.65 8.42 -8.70
N LEU A 10 -10.82 8.92 -9.10
CA LEU A 10 -11.70 8.26 -10.06
C LEU A 10 -11.02 7.99 -11.42
N MET A 11 -10.13 8.88 -11.86
CA MET A 11 -9.34 8.66 -13.07
C MET A 11 -8.40 7.44 -12.99
N LEU A 12 -8.05 6.99 -11.79
CA LEU A 12 -7.12 5.87 -11.55
C LEU A 12 -7.85 4.55 -11.26
N GLU A 13 -9.11 4.59 -10.82
CA GLU A 13 -9.86 3.42 -10.33
C GLU A 13 -9.89 2.28 -11.34
N HIS A 14 -10.12 2.55 -12.64
CA HIS A 14 -10.16 1.51 -13.64
C HIS A 14 -8.82 0.77 -13.78
N ALA A 15 -7.71 1.51 -13.88
CA ALA A 15 -6.38 0.92 -13.99
C ALA A 15 -5.99 0.15 -12.73
N LEU A 16 -6.33 0.70 -11.55
CA LEU A 16 -6.10 0.04 -10.27
C LEU A 16 -6.92 -1.23 -10.14
N ALA A 17 -8.18 -1.23 -10.58
CA ALA A 17 -9.04 -2.41 -10.55
C ALA A 17 -8.49 -3.53 -11.46
N THR A 18 -8.00 -3.19 -12.66
CA THR A 18 -7.36 -4.15 -13.55
C THR A 18 -6.10 -4.75 -12.91
N LEU A 19 -5.22 -3.91 -12.35
CA LEU A 19 -4.00 -4.38 -11.69
C LEU A 19 -4.30 -5.24 -10.46
N ALA A 20 -5.27 -4.82 -9.64
CA ALA A 20 -5.70 -5.55 -8.47
C ALA A 20 -6.27 -6.92 -8.85
N ALA A 21 -7.07 -7.01 -9.91
CA ALA A 21 -7.58 -8.29 -10.40
C ALA A 21 -6.43 -9.25 -10.74
N SER A 22 -5.37 -8.77 -11.42
CA SER A 22 -4.19 -9.58 -11.71
C SER A 22 -3.46 -10.05 -10.46
N VAL A 23 -3.39 -9.23 -9.40
CA VAL A 23 -2.75 -9.62 -8.13
C VAL A 23 -3.62 -10.60 -7.33
N ILE A 24 -4.95 -10.46 -7.37
CA ILE A 24 -5.88 -11.26 -6.55
C ILE A 24 -6.01 -12.69 -7.08
N VAL A 25 -5.91 -12.90 -8.40
CA VAL A 25 -6.03 -14.24 -9.01
C VAL A 25 -4.75 -15.08 -8.91
N GLU A 26 -3.66 -14.50 -8.42
CA GLU A 26 -2.39 -15.21 -8.22
C GLU A 26 -2.45 -16.24 -7.10
N ASP A 27 -1.54 -17.21 -7.15
CA ASP A 27 -1.37 -18.17 -6.07
C ASP A 27 -1.03 -17.42 -4.76
N PRO A 28 -1.67 -17.73 -3.62
CA PRO A 28 -1.45 -17.03 -2.36
C PRO A 28 0.02 -16.98 -1.91
N LYS A 29 0.84 -17.98 -2.28
CA LYS A 29 2.28 -18.00 -1.97
C LYS A 29 3.08 -16.98 -2.78
N ASN A 30 2.59 -16.61 -3.96
CA ASN A 30 3.25 -15.68 -4.88
C ASN A 30 2.67 -14.27 -4.84
N GLN A 31 1.43 -14.12 -4.36
CA GLN A 31 0.69 -12.87 -4.34
C GLN A 31 1.49 -11.69 -3.73
N ALA A 32 2.19 -11.93 -2.62
CA ALA A 32 3.03 -10.91 -1.97
C ALA A 32 4.20 -10.45 -2.87
N GLY A 33 4.82 -11.38 -3.59
CA GLY A 33 5.91 -11.09 -4.53
C GLY A 33 5.42 -10.27 -5.72
N VAL A 34 4.26 -10.63 -6.28
CA VAL A 34 3.64 -9.89 -7.40
C VAL A 34 3.26 -8.48 -6.97
N LEU A 35 2.63 -8.32 -5.80
CA LEU A 35 2.28 -6.99 -5.28
C LEU A 35 3.54 -6.12 -5.06
N ASN A 36 4.60 -6.70 -4.51
CA ASN A 36 5.88 -6.01 -4.33
C ASN A 36 6.49 -5.58 -5.68
N TYR A 37 6.40 -6.44 -6.70
CA TYR A 37 6.82 -6.10 -8.06
C TYR A 37 6.02 -4.93 -8.63
N CYS A 38 4.70 -4.92 -8.47
CA CYS A 38 3.84 -3.82 -8.94
C CYS A 38 4.26 -2.47 -8.33
N ILE A 39 4.47 -2.42 -7.01
CA ILE A 39 4.91 -1.20 -6.30
C ILE A 39 6.30 -0.77 -6.80
N SER A 40 7.24 -1.71 -6.90
CA SER A 40 8.61 -1.44 -7.37
C SER A 40 8.63 -0.93 -8.81
N ALA A 41 7.79 -1.50 -9.68
CA ALA A 41 7.66 -1.09 -11.08
C ALA A 41 7.11 0.34 -11.18
N LEU A 42 6.09 0.70 -10.38
CA LEU A 42 5.56 2.07 -10.34
C LEU A 42 6.64 3.08 -9.93
N PHE A 43 7.43 2.77 -8.91
CA PHE A 43 8.54 3.64 -8.48
C PHE A 43 9.63 3.76 -9.54
N ASN A 44 9.94 2.66 -10.24
CA ASN A 44 10.90 2.69 -11.34
C ASN A 44 10.44 3.62 -12.47
N GLU A 45 9.16 3.61 -12.83
CA GLU A 45 8.62 4.54 -13.85
C GLU A 45 8.69 6.01 -13.41
N VAL A 46 8.42 6.29 -12.12
CA VAL A 46 8.59 7.65 -11.57
C VAL A 46 10.06 8.08 -11.63
N LEU A 47 11.00 7.19 -11.29
CA LEU A 47 12.44 7.50 -11.34
C LEU A 47 12.97 7.66 -12.77
N LYS A 48 12.48 6.87 -13.74
CA LYS A 48 12.80 7.05 -15.16
C LYS A 48 12.34 8.42 -15.66
N THR A 49 11.15 8.86 -15.24
CA THR A 49 10.57 10.14 -15.67
C THR A 49 11.25 11.33 -14.99
N ASN A 50 11.52 11.24 -13.69
CA ASN A 50 11.97 12.38 -12.87
C ASN A 50 13.49 12.39 -12.60
N GLY A 51 14.20 11.36 -13.04
CA GLY A 51 15.64 11.16 -12.81
C GLY A 51 15.98 10.51 -11.46
N ILE A 52 17.15 9.89 -11.39
CA ILE A 52 17.67 9.29 -10.15
C ILE A 52 18.42 10.36 -9.36
N SER A 53 17.90 10.68 -8.18
CA SER A 53 18.55 11.56 -7.21
C SER A 53 18.15 11.16 -5.79
N TYR A 54 18.99 11.48 -4.80
CA TYR A 54 18.67 11.23 -3.39
C TYR A 54 17.31 11.81 -2.99
N ARG A 55 16.99 13.02 -3.46
CA ARG A 55 15.69 13.66 -3.22
C ARG A 55 14.52 12.79 -3.68
N ASN A 56 14.55 12.32 -4.93
CA ASN A 56 13.46 11.53 -5.50
C ASN A 56 13.37 10.16 -4.83
N ILE A 57 14.50 9.54 -4.48
CA ILE A 57 14.53 8.27 -3.74
C ILE A 57 13.90 8.45 -2.35
N ASN A 58 14.34 9.47 -1.60
CA ASN A 58 13.83 9.74 -0.27
C ASN A 58 12.32 10.05 -0.27
N GLU A 59 11.84 10.77 -1.28
CA GLU A 59 10.41 11.04 -1.45
C GLU A 59 9.60 9.75 -1.67
N LEU A 60 10.05 8.85 -2.56
CA LEU A 60 9.37 7.58 -2.82
C LEU A 60 9.38 6.64 -1.62
N ILE A 61 10.51 6.58 -0.89
CA ILE A 61 10.59 5.84 0.38
C ILE A 61 9.60 6.42 1.40
N GLY A 62 9.50 7.75 1.50
CA GLY A 62 8.53 8.41 2.38
C GLY A 62 7.09 8.06 2.02
N VAL A 63 6.74 8.02 0.72
CA VAL A 63 5.42 7.59 0.25
C VAL A 63 5.12 6.14 0.64
N LEU A 64 6.09 5.24 0.46
CA LEU A 64 5.93 3.82 0.83
C LEU A 64 5.72 3.65 2.34
N GLU A 65 6.49 4.36 3.16
CA GLU A 65 6.36 4.33 4.61
C GLU A 65 4.99 4.82 5.07
N CYS A 66 4.52 5.94 4.50
CA CYS A 66 3.19 6.46 4.77
C CYS A 66 2.10 5.45 4.40
N ALA A 67 2.21 4.78 3.25
CA ALA A 67 1.24 3.77 2.83
C ALA A 67 1.20 2.57 3.79
N LYS A 68 2.36 2.10 4.25
CA LYS A 68 2.48 1.05 5.28
C LYS A 68 1.81 1.46 6.59
N LEU A 69 2.07 2.68 7.07
CA LEU A 69 1.47 3.20 8.29
C LEU A 69 -0.05 3.38 8.16
N GLU A 70 -0.56 3.79 6.99
CA GLU A 70 -2.00 3.84 6.75
C GLU A 70 -2.66 2.45 6.79
N LEU A 71 -2.02 1.43 6.22
CA LEU A 71 -2.50 0.04 6.29
C LEU A 71 -2.57 -0.43 7.74
N TYR A 72 -1.50 -0.21 8.51
CA TYR A 72 -1.46 -0.62 9.90
C TYR A 72 -2.55 0.10 10.72
N ARG A 73 -2.61 1.43 10.64
CA ARG A 73 -3.55 2.23 11.46
C ARG A 73 -5.02 2.01 11.10
N ARG A 74 -5.34 1.83 9.81
CA ARG A 74 -6.74 1.77 9.36
C ARG A 74 -7.28 0.34 9.21
N VAL A 75 -6.41 -0.66 9.13
CA VAL A 75 -6.81 -2.05 8.89
C VAL A 75 -6.30 -2.97 10.00
N ALA A 76 -4.99 -2.96 10.28
CA ALA A 76 -4.42 -3.87 11.28
C ALA A 76 -4.93 -3.55 12.70
N SER A 77 -4.85 -2.29 13.12
CA SER A 77 -5.25 -1.88 14.48
C SER A 77 -6.72 -2.20 14.81
N PRO A 78 -7.72 -1.88 13.96
CA PRO A 78 -9.10 -2.30 14.24
C PRO A 78 -9.29 -3.81 14.29
N TYR A 79 -8.57 -4.57 13.45
CA TYR A 79 -8.59 -6.03 13.48
C TYR A 79 -7.95 -6.57 14.77
N GLU A 80 -6.87 -5.95 15.25
CA GLU A 80 -6.23 -6.29 16.52
C GLU A 80 -7.17 -6.01 17.70
N ASP A 81 -7.90 -4.89 17.70
CA ASP A 81 -8.92 -4.57 18.71
C ASP A 81 -10.02 -5.66 18.78
N GLU A 82 -10.49 -6.15 17.62
CA GLU A 82 -11.43 -7.28 17.55
C GLU A 82 -10.83 -8.58 18.10
N LYS A 83 -9.54 -8.83 17.86
CA LYS A 83 -8.84 -10.00 18.39
C LYS A 83 -8.56 -9.91 19.88
N ILE A 84 -8.31 -8.71 20.41
CA ILE A 84 -8.20 -8.47 21.84
C ILE A 84 -9.53 -8.80 22.54
N GLN A 85 -10.66 -8.36 21.98
CA GLN A 85 -11.98 -8.72 22.53
C GLN A 85 -12.25 -10.23 22.49
N SER A 86 -11.73 -10.93 21.47
CA SER A 86 -11.96 -12.37 21.28
C SER A 86 -11.03 -13.26 22.13
N ASN A 87 -9.76 -12.86 22.27
CA ASN A 87 -8.69 -13.71 22.78
C ASN A 87 -8.01 -13.17 24.05
N GLY A 88 -8.38 -11.95 24.48
CA GLY A 88 -7.67 -11.20 25.51
C GLY A 88 -6.51 -10.38 24.96
N ASP A 89 -6.12 -9.34 25.69
CA ASP A 89 -4.91 -8.55 25.41
C ASP A 89 -3.68 -9.21 26.05
N VAL A 90 -2.51 -8.96 25.47
CA VAL A 90 -1.20 -9.35 26.00
C VAL A 90 -0.71 -8.36 27.06
N PHE A 91 -1.07 -7.08 26.93
CA PHE A 91 -0.72 -6.08 27.92
C PHE A 91 -1.78 -6.05 29.01
N ASN A 92 -1.36 -6.23 30.25
CA ASN A 92 -2.24 -6.06 31.39
C ASN A 92 -2.46 -4.55 31.60
N GLU A 93 -3.72 -4.10 31.63
CA GLU A 93 -4.09 -2.87 32.36
C GLU A 93 -4.16 -3.13 33.87
#